data_AF-A0A5B0WA48-F1
#
_entry.id   AF-A0A5B0WA48-F1
#
_cell.length_a   1.000
_cell.length_b   1.000
_cell.length_c   1.000
_cell.angle_alpha   90.00
_cell.angle_beta   90.00
_cell.angle_gamma   90.00
#
_symmetry.space_group_name_H-M   'P 1'
#
loop_
_entity.id
_entity.type
_entity.pdbx_description
1 polymer ?
#
loop_
_entity_poly.entity_id
_entity_poly.type
_entity_poly.pdbx_seq_one_letter_code
_entity_poly.pdbx_strand_id
1 'polypeptide(L)'
;MPFRKYAFIPDDPNFREALVLWARKFAKSEAVAKRLAQRTIDVLCDNPSLLDGRDINEAIFKLLRRHAFDENELSSGQGSQGDGVVSEKEPTW
;
A
#
# COMPACT_ATOMS: atom_id res chain seq x y z
N MET A 1 10.41 17.69 -9.58
CA MET A 1 9.96 16.39 -9.02
C MET A 1 9.85 15.37 -10.16
N PRO A 2 10.22 14.08 -9.98
CA PRO A 2 10.72 13.24 -11.07
C PRO A 2 9.68 12.31 -11.73
N PHE A 3 8.45 12.20 -11.25
CA PHE A 3 7.53 11.14 -11.73
C PHE A 3 6.96 11.35 -13.13
N ARG A 4 7.06 12.58 -13.68
CA ARG A 4 6.58 12.89 -15.04
C ARG A 4 7.21 12.03 -16.14
N LYS A 5 8.43 11.52 -15.92
CA LYS A 5 9.12 10.65 -16.89
C LYS A 5 8.61 9.21 -16.90
N TYR A 6 7.93 8.78 -15.84
CA TYR A 6 7.50 7.40 -15.63
C TYR A 6 6.00 7.19 -15.87
N ALA A 7 5.26 8.26 -16.16
CA ALA A 7 3.83 8.23 -16.47
C ALA A 7 3.48 7.33 -17.67
N PHE A 8 4.47 6.98 -18.50
CA PHE A 8 4.31 6.10 -19.65
C PHE A 8 4.69 4.64 -19.38
N ILE A 9 5.33 4.33 -18.25
CA ILE A 9 5.80 2.96 -17.94
C ILE A 9 5.62 2.70 -16.43
N PRO A 10 4.40 2.36 -15.98
CA PRO A 10 4.12 2.04 -14.58
C PRO A 10 4.86 0.78 -14.08
N ASP A 11 5.31 -0.10 -14.98
CA ASP A 11 6.09 -1.31 -14.66
C ASP A 11 7.62 -1.08 -14.67
N ASP A 12 8.08 0.18 -14.84
CA ASP A 12 9.52 0.45 -14.89
C ASP A 12 10.17 0.15 -13.52
N PRO A 13 11.26 -0.64 -13.48
CA PRO A 13 11.92 -1.00 -12.23
C PRO A 13 12.46 0.24 -11.48
N ASN A 14 12.87 1.29 -12.18
CA ASN A 14 13.33 2.53 -11.53
C ASN A 14 12.15 3.31 -10.95
N PHE A 15 10.98 3.28 -11.60
CA PHE A 15 9.75 3.85 -11.04
C PHE A 15 9.35 3.13 -9.75
N ARG A 16 9.45 1.80 -9.75
CA ARG A 16 9.19 0.98 -8.57
C ARG A 16 10.14 1.29 -7.42
N GLU A 17 11.44 1.39 -7.69
CA GLU A 17 12.43 1.77 -6.67
C GLU A 17 12.19 3.19 -6.12
N ALA A 18 11.88 4.15 -7.00
CA ALA A 18 11.54 5.51 -6.58
C ALA A 18 10.28 5.53 -5.70
N LEU A 19 9.23 4.78 -6.06
CA LEU A 19 8.03 4.65 -5.24
C LEU A 19 8.32 4.02 -3.89
N VAL A 20 9.14 2.97 -3.83
CA VAL A 20 9.54 2.34 -2.56
C VAL A 20 10.32 3.33 -1.69
N LEU A 21 11.24 4.11 -2.24
CA LEU A 21 12.00 5.11 -1.50
C LEU A 21 11.08 6.16 -0.87
N TRP A 22 10.04 6.57 -1.59
CA TRP A 22 9.04 7.51 -1.06
C TRP A 22 8.08 6.85 -0.08
N ALA A 23 7.64 5.62 -0.34
CA ALA A 23 6.78 4.84 0.55
C ALA A 23 7.45 4.57 1.91
N ARG A 24 8.78 4.43 1.94
CA ARG A 24 9.56 4.33 3.20
C ARG A 24 9.36 5.52 4.14
N LYS A 25 8.99 6.70 3.63
CA LYS A 25 8.69 7.87 4.48
C LYS A 25 7.34 7.74 5.22
N PHE A 26 6.47 6.86 4.74
CA PHE A 26 5.12 6.64 5.29
C PHE A 26 4.97 5.27 5.95
N ALA A 27 5.84 4.32 5.64
CA ALA A 27 5.80 2.95 6.11
C ALA A 27 6.69 2.72 7.35
N LYS A 28 6.23 1.86 8.26
CA LYS A 28 6.99 1.44 9.46
C LYS A 28 8.06 0.38 9.18
N SER A 29 7.99 -0.28 8.02
CA SER A 29 8.90 -1.36 7.61
C SER A 29 9.10 -1.35 6.10
N GLU A 30 10.26 -1.84 5.65
CA GLU A 30 10.55 -1.99 4.22
C GLU A 30 9.53 -2.91 3.53
N ALA A 31 9.05 -3.96 4.21
CA ALA A 31 8.04 -4.85 3.66
C ALA A 31 6.72 -4.10 3.38
N VAL A 32 6.32 -3.19 4.28
CA VAL A 32 5.14 -2.33 4.10
C VAL A 32 5.39 -1.35 2.96
N ALA A 33 6.57 -0.73 2.89
CA ALA A 33 6.91 0.19 1.79
C ALA A 33 6.82 -0.48 0.41
N LYS A 34 7.30 -1.73 0.29
CA LYS A 34 7.20 -2.53 -0.94
C LYS A 34 5.76 -2.86 -1.31
N ARG A 35 4.91 -3.22 -0.34
CA ARG A 35 3.48 -3.45 -0.56
C ARG A 35 2.73 -2.19 -0.99
N LEU A 36 2.99 -1.06 -0.33
CA LEU A 36 2.41 0.24 -0.69
C LEU A 36 2.78 0.66 -2.11
N ALA A 37 4.06 0.52 -2.48
CA ALA A 37 4.53 0.83 -3.81
C ALA A 37 3.86 -0.06 -4.87
N GLN A 38 3.79 -1.38 -4.63
CA GLN A 38 3.13 -2.31 -5.53
C GLN A 38 1.64 -1.98 -5.70
N ARG A 39 0.92 -1.78 -4.60
CA ARG A 39 -0.52 -1.43 -4.63
C ARG A 39 -0.78 -0.12 -5.37
N THR A 40 0.13 0.84 -5.25
CA THR A 40 0.06 2.10 -6.01
C THR A 40 0.25 1.85 -7.50
N ILE A 41 1.22 1.00 -7.90
CA ILE A 41 1.43 0.63 -9.31
C ILE A 41 0.20 -0.08 -9.88
N ASP A 42 -0.36 -1.05 -9.16
CA ASP A 42 -1.58 -1.77 -9.57
C ASP A 42 -2.74 -0.79 -9.86
N VAL A 43 -2.98 0.18 -8.96
CA VAL A 43 -4.04 1.19 -9.17
C VAL A 43 -3.75 2.10 -10.37
N LEU A 44 -2.49 2.46 -10.60
CA LEU A 44 -2.10 3.29 -11.75
C LEU A 44 -2.23 2.51 -13.08
N CYS A 45 -1.94 1.21 -13.08
CA CYS A 45 -2.17 0.33 -14.23
C CYS A 45 -3.66 0.18 -14.54
N ASP A 46 -4.49 0.03 -13.50
CA ASP A 46 -5.94 -0.12 -13.63
C ASP A 46 -6.62 1.20 -14.06
N ASN A 47 -6.07 2.33 -13.63
CA ASN A 47 -6.61 3.68 -13.89
C ASN A 47 -5.54 4.62 -14.47
N PRO A 48 -5.17 4.46 -15.76
CA PRO A 48 -4.12 5.26 -16.39
C PRO A 48 -4.47 6.75 -16.51
N SER A 49 -5.76 7.13 -16.39
CA SER A 49 -6.19 8.53 -16.38
C SER A 49 -5.61 9.35 -15.23
N LEU A 50 -5.17 8.70 -14.15
CA LEU A 50 -4.45 9.32 -13.03
C LEU A 50 -3.06 9.85 -13.44
N LEU A 51 -2.51 9.32 -14.56
CA LEU A 51 -1.25 9.73 -15.16
C LEU A 51 -1.42 10.75 -16.29
N ASP A 52 -2.65 11.08 -16.67
CA ASP A 52 -2.98 12.01 -17.77
C ASP A 52 -3.04 13.49 -17.30
N GLY A 53 -3.06 13.71 -15.99
CA GLY A 53 -3.21 15.03 -15.38
C GLY A 53 -1.92 15.87 -15.31
N ARG A 54 -2.07 17.18 -15.10
CA ARG A 54 -0.93 18.12 -14.91
C ARG A 54 -0.14 17.84 -13.60
N ASP A 55 -0.79 17.16 -12.66
CA ASP A 55 -0.38 16.96 -11.26
C ASP A 55 -0.20 15.47 -10.89
N ILE A 56 0.39 14.68 -11.80
CA ILE A 56 0.70 13.25 -11.62
C ILE A 56 1.38 12.96 -10.27
N ASN A 57 2.37 13.80 -9.90
CA ASN A 57 3.07 13.62 -8.63
C ASN A 57 2.10 13.71 -7.44
N GLU A 58 1.15 14.65 -7.47
CA GLU A 58 0.18 14.84 -6.39
C GLU A 58 -0.78 13.65 -6.30
N ALA A 59 -1.25 13.12 -7.45
CA ALA A 59 -2.08 11.92 -7.49
C ALA A 59 -1.37 10.72 -6.85
N ILE A 60 -0.11 10.49 -7.22
CA ILE A 60 0.72 9.41 -6.64
C ILE A 60 0.92 9.61 -5.14
N PHE A 61 1.20 10.84 -4.69
CA PHE A 61 1.36 11.13 -3.27
C PHE A 61 0.08 10.91 -2.46
N LYS A 62 -1.08 11.30 -3.00
CA LYS A 62 -2.38 11.04 -2.38
C LYS A 62 -2.65 9.55 -2.26
N LEU A 63 -2.35 8.77 -3.29
CA LEU A 63 -2.48 7.30 -3.27
C LEU A 63 -1.58 6.67 -2.20
N LEU A 64 -0.28 7.01 -2.19
CA LEU A 64 0.67 6.49 -1.20
C LEU A 64 0.22 6.82 0.23
N ARG A 65 -0.21 8.05 0.48
CA ARG A 65 -0.68 8.47 1.81
C ARG A 65 -1.95 7.73 2.21
N ARG A 66 -2.87 7.50 1.28
CA ARG A 66 -4.11 6.76 1.53
C ARG A 66 -3.84 5.29 1.83
N HIS A 67 -2.96 4.64 1.05
CA HIS A 67 -2.58 3.26 1.30
C HIS A 67 -1.81 3.10 2.62
N ALA A 68 -0.95 4.05 2.97
CA ALA A 68 -0.23 4.03 4.24
C ALA A 68 -1.17 4.20 5.44
N PHE A 69 -2.21 5.01 5.31
CA PHE A 69 -3.26 5.14 6.32
C PHE A 69 -4.05 3.84 6.47
N ASP A 70 -4.49 3.24 5.37
CA ASP A 70 -5.19 1.94 5.33
C ASP A 70 -4.38 0.82 6.00
N GLU A 71 -3.08 0.70 5.68
CA GLU A 71 -2.18 -0.27 6.34
C GLU A 71 -2.02 0.01 7.85
N ASN A 72 -2.01 1.28 8.27
CA ASN A 72 -1.88 1.62 9.70
C ASN A 72 -3.17 1.33 10.49
N GLU A 73 -4.34 1.54 9.89
CA GLU A 73 -5.64 1.13 10.44
C GLU A 73 -5.71 -0.40 10.56
N LEU A 74 -5.32 -1.15 9.51
CA LEU A 74 -5.27 -2.61 9.52
C LEU A 74 -4.26 -3.15 10.55
N SER A 75 -3.10 -2.52 10.68
CA SER A 75 -2.08 -2.90 11.67
C SER A 75 -2.50 -2.58 13.11
N SER A 76 -3.38 -1.60 13.31
CA SER A 76 -3.99 -1.29 14.60
C SER A 76 -5.15 -2.24 14.93
N GLY A 77 -5.73 -2.91 13.92
CA GLY A 77 -6.79 -3.92 14.06
C GLY A 77 -6.31 -5.36 14.28
N GLN A 78 -5.05 -5.70 14.02
CA GLN A 78 -4.53 -7.07 14.24
C GLN A 78 -4.19 -7.41 15.71
N GLY A 79 -4.62 -6.57 16.66
CA GLY A 79 -4.45 -6.80 18.10
C GLY A 79 -5.58 -7.56 18.80
N SER A 80 -6.57 -8.10 18.10
CA SER A 80 -7.65 -8.89 18.74
C SER A 80 -8.31 -9.87 17.77
N GLN A 81 -7.63 -10.98 17.47
CA GLN A 81 -8.34 -12.27 17.34
C GLN A 81 -7.37 -13.42 17.68
N GLY A 82 -6.73 -13.28 18.84
CA GLY A 82 -6.38 -14.44 19.63
C GLY A 82 -7.58 -14.73 20.54
N ASP A 83 -7.88 -16.00 20.69
CA ASP A 83 -8.79 -16.60 21.65
C ASP A 83 -10.23 -16.88 21.20
N GLY A 84 -10.51 -18.17 21.17
CA GLY A 84 -11.73 -18.79 20.68
C GLY A 84 -11.48 -20.26 20.31
N VAL A 85 -10.52 -20.93 20.97
CA VAL A 85 -10.52 -22.39 21.09
C VAL A 85 -11.82 -22.73 21.79
N VAL A 86 -12.80 -23.23 21.03
CA VAL A 86 -13.94 -23.90 21.63
C VAL A 86 -13.43 -25.27 22.12
N SER A 87 -12.92 -25.28 23.36
CA SER A 87 -12.75 -26.50 24.12
C SER A 87 -14.12 -26.88 24.64
N GLU A 88 -14.89 -27.61 23.84
CA GLU A 88 -16.08 -28.30 24.34
C GLU A 88 -15.61 -29.60 25.01
N LYS A 89 -15.20 -29.47 26.28
CA LYS A 89 -15.28 -30.57 27.24
C LYS A 89 -16.66 -30.54 27.89
N GLU A 90 -17.46 -31.56 27.57
CA GLU A 90 -18.38 -32.36 28.43
C GLU A 90 -19.45 -31.65 29.32
N PRO A 91 -20.63 -32.29 29.54
CA PRO A 91 -20.67 -33.28 30.63
C PRO A 91 -21.57 -34.51 30.40
N THR A 92 -21.04 -35.63 30.87
CA THR A 92 -21.66 -36.71 31.64
C THR A 92 -23.12 -36.48 32.12
N TRP A 93 -24.04 -37.38 31.74
CA TRP A 93 -24.86 -38.25 32.60
C TRP A 93 -25.49 -39.37 31.77
#